data_AF-A0A4P7F4B2-F1
#
_entry.id   AF-A0A4P7F4B2-F1
#
_cell.length_a   1.000
_cell.length_b   1.000
_cell.length_c   1.000
_cell.angle_alpha   90.00
_cell.angle_beta   90.00
_cell.angle_gamma   90.00
#
_symmetry.space_group_name_H-M   'P 1'
#
loop_
_entity.id
_entity.type
_entity.pdbx_description
1 polymer ?
#
loop_
_entity_poly.entity_id
_entity_poly.type
_entity_poly.pdbx_seq_one_letter_code
_entity_poly.pdbx_strand_id
1 'polypeptide(L)'
;MPLLPSVEAALRAQATRTVIQSVKHRARCYARQPMSLDTAYSGLSAAAPETMIAIGRHLVEVERRAPCRWFGFGGEVPLINAKAIILLGRALRRARRLQQRAPT
;
A
#
# COMPACT_ATOMS: atom_id res chain seq x y z
N MET A 1 14.43 -13.22 28.41
CA MET A 1 15.26 -14.08 27.54
C MET A 1 15.31 -13.46 26.16
N PRO A 2 16.42 -12.83 25.74
CA PRO A 2 16.55 -12.32 24.37
C PRO A 2 16.55 -13.50 23.39
N LEU A 3 15.91 -13.34 22.24
CA LEU A 3 15.95 -14.33 21.16
C LEU A 3 17.38 -14.45 20.63
N LEU A 4 17.78 -15.65 20.20
CA LEU A 4 19.04 -15.81 19.47
C LEU A 4 19.01 -14.90 18.22
N PRO A 5 20.11 -14.21 17.88
CA PRO A 5 20.14 -13.27 16.75
C PRO A 5 19.63 -13.85 15.42
N SER A 6 19.78 -15.16 15.22
CA SER A 6 19.26 -15.90 14.06
C SER A 6 17.73 -15.98 14.03
N VAL A 7 17.08 -16.15 15.18
CA VAL A 7 15.61 -16.20 15.30
C VAL A 7 15.02 -14.82 15.11
N GLU A 8 15.62 -13.77 15.67
CA GLU A 8 15.17 -12.40 15.46
C GLU A 8 15.28 -11.99 13.98
N ALA A 9 16.38 -12.32 13.32
CA ALA A 9 16.55 -12.07 11.89
C ALA A 9 15.51 -12.83 11.05
N ALA A 10 15.25 -14.10 11.37
CA ALA A 10 14.22 -14.90 10.70
C ALA A 10 12.82 -14.32 10.88
N LEU A 11 12.47 -13.87 12.09
CA LEU A 11 11.19 -13.23 12.38
C LEU A 11 11.04 -11.91 11.60
N ARG A 12 12.07 -11.06 11.59
CA ARG A 12 12.06 -9.81 10.81
C ARG A 12 11.91 -10.07 9.31
N ALA A 13 12.60 -11.08 8.79
CA ALA A 13 12.50 -11.48 7.38
C ALA A 13 11.08 -11.98 7.05
N GLN A 14 10.50 -12.82 7.90
CA GLN A 14 9.14 -13.32 7.71
C GLN A 14 8.10 -12.20 7.81
N ALA A 15 8.20 -11.32 8.81
CA ALA A 15 7.34 -10.16 8.94
C ALA A 15 7.38 -9.27 7.69
N THR A 16 8.58 -9.02 7.17
CA THR A 16 8.76 -8.25 5.92
C THR A 16 8.04 -8.91 4.73
N ARG A 17 8.21 -10.22 4.56
CA ARG A 17 7.54 -10.98 3.48
C ARG A 17 6.02 -10.91 3.62
N THR A 18 5.49 -11.09 4.82
CA THR A 18 4.07 -11.01 5.12
C THR A 18 3.52 -9.62 4.76
N VAL A 19 4.18 -8.54 5.18
CA VAL A 19 3.74 -7.17 4.85
C VAL A 19 3.75 -6.94 3.34
N ILE A 20 4.79 -7.38 2.63
CA ILE A 20 4.86 -7.27 1.17
C ILE A 20 3.70 -8.02 0.50
N GLN A 21 3.40 -9.23 0.97
CA GLN A 21 2.29 -10.02 0.45
C GLN A 21 0.94 -9.33 0.69
N SER A 22 0.71 -8.80 1.89
CA SER A 22 -0.51 -8.06 2.24
C SER A 22 -0.69 -6.82 1.37
N VAL A 23 0.37 -6.03 1.17
CA VAL A 23 0.35 -4.86 0.28
C VAL A 23 0.01 -5.25 -1.16
N LYS A 24 0.64 -6.32 -1.69
CA LYS A 24 0.35 -6.82 -3.04
C LYS A 24 -1.08 -7.32 -3.17
N HIS A 25 -1.57 -8.08 -2.19
CA HIS A 25 -2.93 -8.58 -2.17
C HIS A 25 -3.94 -7.42 -2.18
N ARG A 26 -3.75 -6.44 -1.29
CA ARG A 26 -4.63 -5.28 -1.20
C ARG A 26 -4.63 -4.43 -2.48
N ALA A 27 -3.47 -4.23 -3.10
CA ALA A 27 -3.37 -3.52 -4.38
C ALA A 27 -4.15 -4.24 -5.50
N ARG A 28 -4.16 -5.58 -5.51
CA ARG A 28 -4.99 -6.36 -6.44
C ARG A 28 -6.48 -6.22 -6.15
N CYS A 29 -6.88 -6.18 -4.88
CA CYS A 29 -8.26 -5.90 -4.50
C CYS A 29 -8.71 -4.52 -5.02
N TYR A 30 -7.90 -3.48 -4.82
CA TYR A 30 -8.18 -2.16 -5.37
C TYR A 30 -8.25 -2.14 -6.90
N ALA A 31 -7.39 -2.90 -7.58
CA ALA A 31 -7.45 -3.01 -9.04
C ALA A 31 -8.76 -3.70 -9.52
N ARG A 32 -9.26 -4.70 -8.78
CA ARG A 32 -10.52 -5.40 -9.10
C ARG A 32 -11.76 -4.58 -8.75
N GLN A 33 -11.70 -3.81 -7.68
CA GLN A 33 -12.81 -2.99 -7.18
C GLN A 33 -12.33 -1.57 -6.86
N PRO A 34 -12.15 -0.70 -7.88
CA PRO A 34 -11.61 0.64 -7.70
C PRO A 34 -12.39 1.50 -6.70
N MET A 35 -13.72 1.35 -6.62
CA MET A 35 -14.58 2.08 -5.67
C MET A 35 -14.18 1.86 -4.20
N SER A 36 -13.52 0.75 -3.87
CA SER A 36 -13.02 0.51 -2.50
C SER A 36 -11.82 1.41 -2.13
N LEU A 37 -11.25 2.14 -3.09
CA LEU A 37 -10.28 3.21 -2.81
C LEU A 37 -10.95 4.41 -2.13
N ASP A 38 -12.23 4.66 -2.42
CA ASP A 38 -12.95 5.83 -1.91
C ASP A 38 -13.22 5.73 -0.41
N THR A 39 -13.20 4.52 0.16
CA THR A 39 -13.24 4.32 1.62
C THR A 39 -11.96 4.80 2.31
N ALA A 40 -10.83 4.83 1.59
CA ALA A 40 -9.56 5.32 2.11
C ALA A 40 -9.38 6.82 1.87
N TYR A 41 -9.87 7.32 0.72
CA TYR A 41 -9.86 8.75 0.39
C TYR A 41 -10.89 9.02 -0.71
N SER A 42 -11.82 9.95 -0.51
CA SER A 42 -12.90 10.23 -1.47
C SER A 42 -12.38 10.63 -2.86
N GLY A 43 -12.94 10.05 -3.92
CA GLY A 43 -12.61 10.34 -5.31
C GLY A 43 -11.31 9.69 -5.80
N LEU A 44 -10.66 8.88 -4.97
CA LEU A 44 -9.41 8.21 -5.29
C LEU A 44 -9.59 7.11 -6.35
N SER A 45 -10.78 6.52 -6.46
CA SER A 45 -11.11 5.50 -7.46
C SER A 45 -10.99 5.99 -8.91
N ALA A 46 -11.25 7.28 -9.14
CA ALA A 46 -11.16 7.94 -10.44
C ALA A 46 -9.87 8.78 -10.63
N ALA A 47 -9.01 8.82 -9.61
CA ALA A 47 -7.83 9.68 -9.62
C ALA A 47 -6.76 9.20 -10.60
N ALA A 48 -6.01 10.16 -11.16
CA ALA A 48 -4.83 9.85 -11.96
C ALA A 48 -3.77 9.09 -11.14
N PRO A 49 -2.95 8.22 -11.77
CA PRO A 49 -1.93 7.44 -11.07
C PRO A 49 -0.96 8.28 -10.22
N GLU A 50 -0.62 9.48 -10.69
CA GLU A 50 0.21 10.45 -9.99
C GLU A 50 -0.45 10.93 -8.69
N THR A 51 -1.73 11.27 -8.75
CA THR A 51 -2.55 11.66 -7.60
C THR A 51 -2.66 10.52 -6.59
N MET A 52 -2.87 9.28 -7.06
CA MET A 52 -2.88 8.11 -6.17
C MET A 52 -1.58 7.96 -5.39
N ILE A 53 -0.43 8.14 -6.06
CA ILE A 53 0.88 8.06 -5.41
C ILE A 53 1.05 9.20 -4.39
N ALA A 54 0.61 10.42 -4.71
CA ALA A 54 0.69 11.56 -3.82
C ALA A 54 -0.16 11.38 -2.55
N ILE A 55 -1.43 10.99 -2.71
CA ILE A 55 -2.34 10.69 -1.60
C ILE A 55 -1.82 9.53 -0.76
N GLY A 56 -1.37 8.44 -1.38
CA GLY A 56 -0.79 7.32 -0.66
C GLY A 56 0.44 7.73 0.19
N ARG A 57 1.31 8.61 -0.32
CA ARG A 57 2.43 9.17 0.45
C ARG A 57 1.98 10.04 1.61
N HIS A 58 0.95 10.87 1.38
CA HIS A 58 0.35 11.69 2.43
C HIS A 58 -0.18 10.80 3.56
N LEU A 59 -0.93 9.75 3.24
CA LEU A 59 -1.47 8.81 4.23
C LEU A 59 -0.37 8.07 5.02
N VAL A 60 0.74 7.70 4.38
CA VAL A 60 1.91 7.14 5.09
C VAL A 60 2.48 8.14 6.10
N GLU A 61 2.59 9.41 5.73
CA GLU A 61 3.14 10.43 6.62
C GLU A 61 2.18 10.77 7.77
N VAL A 62 0.87 10.78 7.51
CA VAL A 62 -0.16 10.91 8.56
C VAL A 62 -0.03 9.77 9.57
N GLU A 63 0.03 8.52 9.10
CA GLU A 63 0.17 7.34 9.97
C GLU A 63 1.51 7.34 10.74
N ARG A 64 2.58 7.88 10.16
CA ARG A 64 3.86 8.02 10.85
C ARG A 64 3.80 9.05 11.98
N ARG A 65 3.09 10.16 11.79
CA ARG A 65 2.98 11.25 12.77
C ARG A 65 1.99 10.93 13.88
N ALA A 66 0.86 10.33 13.51
CA ALA A 66 -0.19 9.95 14.42
C ALA A 66 -0.59 8.50 14.10
N PRO A 67 0.17 7.51 14.63
CA PRO A 67 -0.16 6.12 14.41
C PRO A 67 -1.55 5.83 14.95
N CYS A 68 -2.44 5.30 14.11
CA CYS A 68 -3.80 4.93 14.47
C CYS A 68 -3.78 3.68 15.36
N ARG A 69 -3.34 3.84 16.61
CA ARG A 69 -3.30 2.79 17.63
C ARG A 69 -4.60 2.76 18.42
N TRP A 70 -5.72 2.61 17.73
CA TRP A 70 -6.97 2.28 18.43
C TRP A 70 -6.89 0.78 18.78
N PHE A 71 -6.61 0.49 20.05
CA PHE A 71 -6.65 -0.81 20.74
C PHE A 71 -6.24 -2.07 19.93
N GLY A 72 -5.02 -2.59 20.17
CA GLY A 72 -4.64 -3.93 19.73
C GLY A 72 -4.45 -4.08 18.20
N PHE A 73 -4.12 -5.30 17.76
CA PHE A 73 -3.86 -5.68 16.36
C PHE A 73 -4.84 -5.00 15.37
N GLY A 74 -4.37 -4.00 14.60
CA GLY A 74 -5.23 -3.26 13.66
C GLY A 74 -4.62 -1.98 13.06
N GLY A 75 -3.73 -1.30 13.78
CA GLY A 75 -3.09 -0.06 13.32
C GLY A 75 -2.18 -0.18 12.09
N GLU A 76 -1.84 -1.40 11.66
CA GLU A 76 -1.06 -1.61 10.43
C GLU A 76 -1.91 -1.49 9.16
N VAL A 77 -3.24 -1.63 9.27
CA VAL A 77 -4.16 -1.64 8.13
C VAL A 77 -4.14 -0.30 7.36
N PRO A 78 -4.16 0.89 8.00
CA PRO A 78 -3.96 2.16 7.33
C PRO A 78 -2.66 2.22 6.52
N LEU A 79 -1.55 1.78 7.10
CA LEU A 79 -0.24 1.81 6.43
C LEU A 79 -0.16 0.83 5.25
N ILE A 80 -0.72 -0.37 5.40
CA ILE A 80 -0.83 -1.36 4.31
C ILE A 80 -1.70 -0.80 3.18
N ASN A 81 -2.83 -0.17 3.50
CA ASN A 81 -3.72 0.46 2.52
C ASN A 81 -3.00 1.58 1.77
N ALA A 82 -2.31 2.48 2.46
CA ALA A 82 -1.54 3.56 1.87
C ALA A 82 -0.45 3.04 0.92
N LYS A 83 0.32 2.02 1.34
CA LYS A 83 1.34 1.37 0.51
C LYS A 83 0.73 0.66 -0.71
N ALA A 84 -0.44 0.05 -0.57
CA ALA A 84 -1.15 -0.60 -1.66
C ALA A 84 -1.65 0.41 -2.71
N ILE A 85 -2.13 1.58 -2.28
CA ILE A 85 -2.51 2.70 -3.16
C ILE A 85 -1.29 3.16 -3.99
N ILE A 86 -0.13 3.36 -3.34
CA ILE A 86 1.12 3.73 -4.03
C ILE A 86 1.52 2.66 -5.05
N LEU A 87 1.44 1.38 -4.68
CA LEU A 87 1.78 0.28 -5.56
C LEU A 87 0.87 0.25 -6.79
N LEU A 88 -0.44 0.39 -6.60
CA LEU A 88 -1.41 0.44 -7.67
C LEU A 88 -1.16 1.63 -8.61
N GLY A 89 -0.99 2.84 -8.08
CA GLY A 89 -0.66 4.03 -8.87
C GLY A 89 0.63 3.84 -9.69
N ARG A 90 1.67 3.22 -9.13
CA ARG A 90 2.90 2.90 -9.88
C ARG A 90 2.64 1.91 -11.02
N ALA A 91 1.82 0.88 -10.79
CA ALA A 91 1.47 -0.11 -11.79
C ALA A 91 0.67 0.51 -12.94
N LEU A 92 -0.35 1.29 -12.64
CA LEU A 92 -1.17 2.00 -13.63
C LEU A 92 -0.35 2.98 -14.46
N ARG A 93 0.53 3.76 -13.82
CA ARG A 93 1.45 4.67 -14.52
C ARG A 93 2.38 3.91 -15.48
N ARG A 94 2.87 2.73 -15.09
CA ARG A 94 3.69 1.88 -15.97
C ARG A 94 2.88 1.38 -17.15
N ALA A 95 1.66 0.89 -16.93
CA ALA A 95 0.77 0.43 -17.99
C ALA A 95 0.48 1.54 -19.01
N ARG A 96 0.17 2.76 -18.54
CA ARG A 96 -0.04 3.94 -19.41
C ARG A 96 1.18 4.25 -20.29
N ARG A 97 2.40 4.18 -19.74
CA ARG A 97 3.63 4.40 -20.51
C ARG A 97 3.87 3.31 -21.56
N LEU A 98 3.48 2.07 -21.27
CA LEU A 98 3.60 0.97 -22.24
C LEU A 98 2.61 1.16 -23.39
N GLN A 99 1.38 1.57 -23.09
CA GLN A 99 0.37 1.91 -24.11
C GLN A 99 0.82 3.06 -25.01
N GLN A 100 1.42 4.12 -24.43
CA GLN A 100 1.94 5.25 -25.21
C GLN A 100 3.15 4.89 -26.11
N ARG A 101 3.86 3.81 -25.81
CA ARG A 101 5.03 3.35 -26.57
C ARG A 101 4.69 2.35 -27.67
N ALA A 102 3.48 1.81 -27.68
CA ALA A 102 2.97 0.95 -28.73
C ALA A 102 1.93 1.75 -29.54
N PRO A 103 2.35 2.67 -30.44
CA PRO A 103 1.42 3.22 -31.40
C PRO A 103 1.00 2.07 -32.33
N THR A 104 -0.29 1.74 -32.31
CA THR A 104 -0.95 1.08 -33.44
C THR A 104 -0.88 1.95 -34.66
#